data_AF-A0A845Y113-F1
#
_entry.id   AF-A0A845Y113-F1
#
_cell.length_a   1.000
_cell.length_b   1.000
_cell.length_c   1.000
_cell.angle_alpha   90.00
_cell.angle_beta   90.00
_cell.angle_gamma   90.00
#
_symmetry.space_group_name_H-M   'P 1'
#
loop_
_entity.id
_entity.type
_entity.pdbx_description
1 polymer ?
#
loop_
_entity_poly.entity_id
_entity_poly.type
_entity_poly.pdbx_seq_one_letter_code
_entity_poly.pdbx_strand_id
1 'polypeptide(L)'
;ESLDSVSFKVVIPEDGPCIFTGKTAIYMGAEEFFDDNAGHILSRGVPAAVCDKTAAKLGKVNPEEILITDSTWHYIGGGCC
;
A
#
# COMPACT_ATOMS: atom_id res chain seq x y z
N GLU A 1 13.40 28.49 -3.13
CA GLU A 1 12.15 28.00 -2.49
C GLU A 1 12.49 27.55 -1.08
N SER A 2 11.67 27.87 -0.07
CA SER A 2 11.91 27.52 1.34
C SER A 2 10.72 26.75 1.90
N LEU A 3 11.00 25.69 2.66
CA LEU A 3 10.00 24.82 3.31
C LEU A 3 10.18 24.88 4.82
N ASP A 4 9.13 25.25 5.54
CA ASP A 4 9.07 25.16 7.00
C ASP A 4 8.28 23.92 7.41
N SER A 5 8.85 23.09 8.29
CA SER A 5 8.22 21.86 8.77
C SER A 5 8.41 21.70 10.28
N VAL A 6 7.48 21.01 10.94
CA VAL A 6 7.56 20.66 12.36
C VAL A 6 7.46 19.14 12.49
N SER A 7 8.34 18.55 13.30
CA SER A 7 8.33 17.12 13.61
C SER A 7 8.25 16.91 15.12
N PHE A 8 7.48 15.91 15.55
CA PHE A 8 7.38 15.51 16.95
C PHE A 8 7.45 13.99 17.05
N LYS A 9 7.84 13.48 18.22
CA LYS A 9 8.00 12.05 18.45
C LYS A 9 6.62 11.39 18.55
N VAL A 10 6.37 10.43 17.67
CA VAL A 10 5.24 9.49 17.76
C VAL A 10 5.76 8.11 18.12
N VAL A 11 4.90 7.28 18.70
CA VAL A 11 5.21 5.85 18.89
C VAL A 11 5.34 5.22 17.50
N ILE A 12 6.48 4.61 17.21
CA ILE A 12 6.70 3.91 15.96
C ILE A 12 6.07 2.51 16.11
N PRO A 13 5.24 2.06 15.16
CA PRO A 13 4.74 0.69 15.15
C PRO A 13 5.89 -0.33 15.19
N GLU A 14 5.66 -1.51 15.76
CA GLU A 14 6.67 -2.57 15.81
C GLU A 14 7.14 -3.01 14.42
N ASP A 15 6.26 -2.93 13.42
CA ASP A 15 6.54 -3.24 12.01
C ASP A 15 7.10 -2.04 11.22
N GLY A 16 7.47 -0.97 11.92
CA GLY A 16 8.13 0.21 11.36
C GLY A 16 7.19 1.18 10.61
N PRO A 17 7.74 2.29 10.10
CA PRO A 17 6.98 3.28 9.36
C PRO A 17 6.43 2.71 8.05
N CYS A 18 5.31 3.25 7.59
CA CYS A 18 4.75 2.93 6.28
C CYS A 18 5.40 3.86 5.24
N ILE A 19 6.18 3.28 4.33
CA ILE A 19 6.92 4.01 3.29
C ILE A 19 6.21 3.86 1.95
N PHE A 20 5.83 4.96 1.32
CA PHE A 20 5.12 4.97 0.05
C PHE A 20 6.07 5.32 -1.09
N THR A 21 6.45 4.32 -1.89
CA THR A 21 7.31 4.50 -3.07
C THR A 21 6.51 4.58 -4.39
N GLY A 22 5.20 4.82 -4.29
CA GLY A 22 4.29 4.90 -5.44
C GLY A 22 3.89 3.54 -6.02
N LYS A 23 4.00 2.47 -5.21
CA LYS A 23 3.51 1.12 -5.57
C LYS A 23 1.98 1.06 -5.46
N THR A 24 1.41 0.18 -6.27
CA THR A 24 -0.01 -0.16 -6.25
C THR A 24 -0.21 -1.67 -6.18
N ALA A 25 -1.31 -2.08 -5.55
CA ALA A 25 -1.81 -3.45 -5.58
C ALA A 25 -3.07 -3.50 -6.44
N ILE A 26 -3.15 -4.47 -7.35
CA ILE A 26 -4.29 -4.66 -8.25
C ILE A 26 -4.80 -6.08 -8.04
N TYR A 27 -6.05 -6.23 -7.59
CA TYR A 27 -6.70 -7.52 -7.47
C TYR A 27 -7.25 -7.98 -8.83
N MET A 28 -6.90 -9.21 -9.21
CA MET A 28 -7.19 -9.83 -10.51
C MET A 28 -7.96 -11.15 -10.36
N GLY A 29 -8.38 -11.52 -9.15
CA GLY A 29 -9.14 -12.74 -8.90
C GLY A 29 -10.61 -12.66 -9.35
N ALA A 30 -11.36 -13.73 -9.09
CA ALA A 30 -12.72 -13.88 -9.60
C ALA A 30 -13.77 -13.08 -8.82
N GLU A 31 -13.53 -12.75 -7.55
CA GLU A 31 -14.48 -12.05 -6.70
C GLU A 31 -14.52 -10.53 -6.98
N GLU A 32 -15.53 -9.83 -6.48
CA GLU A 32 -15.63 -8.37 -6.68
C GLU A 32 -14.59 -7.59 -5.87
N PHE A 33 -14.23 -8.11 -4.69
CA PHE A 33 -13.25 -7.53 -3.81
C PHE A 33 -12.44 -8.61 -3.08
N PHE A 34 -11.21 -8.27 -2.74
CA PHE A 34 -10.35 -9.04 -1.84
C PHE A 34 -10.18 -8.27 -0.53
N ASP A 35 -10.37 -8.94 0.60
CA ASP A 35 -10.17 -8.38 1.94
C ASP A 35 -9.07 -9.16 2.66
N ASP A 36 -7.98 -8.48 3.02
CA ASP A 36 -6.87 -9.10 3.74
C ASP A 36 -7.14 -9.27 5.25
N ASN A 37 -8.31 -8.83 5.73
CA ASN A 37 -8.75 -8.80 7.12
C ASN A 37 -7.80 -8.00 8.04
N ALA A 38 -6.92 -7.18 7.47
CA ALA A 38 -6.00 -6.29 8.16
C ALA A 38 -6.27 -4.82 7.82
N GLY A 39 -7.47 -4.53 7.29
CA GLY A 39 -7.92 -3.18 6.95
C GLY A 39 -7.74 -2.81 5.47
N HIS A 40 -7.24 -3.72 4.62
CA HIS A 40 -7.08 -3.47 3.19
C HIS A 40 -8.13 -4.22 2.37
N ILE A 41 -8.94 -3.46 1.64
CA ILE A 41 -9.89 -3.98 0.66
C ILE A 41 -9.44 -3.58 -0.74
N LEU A 42 -9.27 -4.55 -1.63
CA LEU A 42 -8.91 -4.33 -3.03
C LEU A 42 -10.12 -4.63 -3.92
N SER A 43 -10.62 -3.64 -4.65
CA SER A 43 -11.61 -3.87 -5.71
C SER A 43 -10.96 -4.50 -6.93
N ARG A 44 -11.64 -5.47 -7.55
CA ARG A 44 -11.14 -6.14 -8.75
C ARG A 44 -10.84 -5.15 -9.88
N GLY A 45 -9.61 -5.19 -10.40
CA GLY A 45 -9.14 -4.39 -11.53
C GLY A 45 -8.81 -2.92 -11.20
N VAL A 46 -8.96 -2.49 -9.95
CA VAL A 46 -8.68 -1.10 -9.54
C VAL A 46 -7.34 -1.04 -8.80
N PRO A 47 -6.38 -0.22 -9.24
CA PRO A 47 -5.13 -0.02 -8.52
C PRO A 47 -5.34 0.70 -7.20
N ALA A 48 -4.97 0.06 -6.09
CA ALA A 48 -4.95 0.66 -4.77
C ALA A 48 -3.51 1.09 -4.41
N ALA A 49 -3.33 2.34 -4.00
CA ALA A 49 -2.04 2.80 -3.47
C ALA A 49 -1.72 2.08 -2.15
N VAL A 50 -0.51 1.52 -2.04
CA VAL A 50 -0.08 0.76 -0.86
C VAL A 50 1.35 1.16 -0.48
N CYS A 51 1.67 1.10 0.81
CA CYS A 51 3.06 1.24 1.23
C CYS A 51 3.83 -0.06 1.05
N ASP A 52 5.16 0.03 1.08
CA ASP A 52 6.06 -1.07 0.71
C ASP A 52 5.83 -2.33 1.56
N LYS A 53 5.53 -2.18 2.86
CA LYS A 53 5.24 -3.32 3.74
C LYS A 53 3.91 -4.00 3.40
N THR A 54 2.87 -3.23 3.07
CA THR A 54 1.57 -3.77 2.63
C THR A 54 1.72 -4.46 1.27
N ALA A 55 2.44 -3.85 0.33
CA ALA A 55 2.76 -4.45 -0.96
C ALA A 55 3.46 -5.81 -0.80
N ALA A 56 4.46 -5.89 0.09
CA ALA A 56 5.17 -7.13 0.38
C ALA A 56 4.30 -8.20 1.07
N LYS A 57 3.33 -7.80 1.90
CA LYS A 57 2.37 -8.74 2.53
C LYS A 57 1.39 -9.27 1.49
N LEU A 58 0.72 -8.38 0.75
CA LEU A 58 -0.27 -8.74 -0.27
C LEU A 58 0.32 -9.64 -1.36
N GLY A 59 1.52 -9.33 -1.86
CA GLY A 59 2.21 -10.14 -2.85
C GLY A 59 2.62 -11.54 -2.35
N LYS A 60 2.60 -11.79 -1.03
CA LYS A 60 2.84 -13.14 -0.46
C LYS A 60 1.55 -13.90 -0.18
N VAL A 61 0.48 -13.19 0.19
CA VAL A 61 -0.80 -13.82 0.57
C VAL A 61 -1.50 -14.43 -0.64
N ASN A 62 -1.51 -13.72 -1.77
CA ASN A 62 -2.22 -14.20 -2.96
C ASN A 62 -1.49 -13.82 -4.26
N PRO A 63 -0.30 -14.41 -4.53
CA PRO A 63 0.58 -14.00 -5.63
C PRO A 63 -0.01 -14.19 -7.03
N GLU A 64 -0.95 -15.13 -7.19
CA GLU A 64 -1.60 -15.42 -8.48
C GLU A 64 -2.72 -14.41 -8.81
N GLU A 65 -3.31 -13.79 -7.78
CA GLU A 65 -4.47 -12.90 -7.94
C GLU A 65 -4.16 -11.44 -7.59
N ILE A 66 -2.98 -11.12 -7.05
CA ILE A 66 -2.60 -9.76 -6.70
C ILE A 66 -1.32 -9.38 -7.42
N LEU A 67 -1.46 -8.43 -8.35
CA LEU A 67 -0.33 -7.79 -9.02
C LEU A 67 0.15 -6.60 -8.19
N ILE A 68 1.43 -6.62 -7.79
CA ILE A 68 2.12 -5.48 -7.18
C ILE A 68 2.95 -4.77 -8.25
N THR A 69 2.77 -3.47 -8.39
CA THR A 69 3.57 -2.67 -9.32
C THR A 69 4.93 -2.29 -8.73
N ASP A 70 5.89 -2.04 -9.62
CA ASP A 70 7.17 -1.48 -9.24
C ASP A 70 7.05 -0.05 -8.71
N SER A 71 8.09 0.39 -8.00
CA SER A 71 8.12 1.74 -7.44
C SER A 71 8.21 2.77 -8.54
N THR A 72 7.26 3.69 -8.57
CA THR A 72 7.27 4.83 -9.50
C THR A 72 8.01 6.04 -8.93
N TRP A 73 8.28 6.03 -7.61
CA TRP A 73 8.79 7.18 -6.84
C TRP A 73 7.90 8.41 -6.92
N HIS A 74 6.66 8.23 -7.36
CA HIS A 74 5.64 9.26 -7.46
C HIS A 74 4.45 8.86 -6.60
N TYR A 75 4.32 9.54 -5.46
CA TYR A 75 3.22 9.35 -4.53
C TYR A 75 2.38 10.62 -4.49
N ILE A 76 1.13 10.51 -4.93
CA ILE A 76 0.19 11.64 -5.07
C ILE A 76 -0.82 11.73 -3.92
N GLY A 77 -0.58 11.00 -2.82
CA GLY A 77 -1.55 10.83 -1.74
C GLY A 77 -2.44 9.60 -1.93
N GLY A 78 -2.99 9.11 -0.81
CA GLY A 78 -3.83 7.90 -0.77
C GLY A 78 -3.12 6.68 -0.19
N GLY A 79 -3.87 5.60 0.00
CA GLY A 79 -3.37 4.41 0.68
C GLY A 79 -3.80 4.36 2.13
N CYS A 80 -4.38 3.22 2.49
CA CYS A 80 -4.84 2.93 3.83
C CYS A 80 -3.68 2.31 4.62
N CYS A 81 -3.48 2.77 5.85
CA CYS A 81 -2.86 1.99 6.92
C CYS A 81 -3.97 1.54 7.85
#